data_AF-A0A1Q3GGX2-F1
#
_entry.id   AF-A0A1Q3GGX2-F1
#
_cell.length_a   1.000
_cell.length_b   1.000
_cell.length_c   1.000
_cell.angle_alpha   90.00
_cell.angle_beta   90.00
_cell.angle_gamma   90.00
#
_symmetry.space_group_name_H-M   'P 1'
#
loop_
_entity.id
_entity.type
_entity.pdbx_description
1 polymer ?
#
loop_
_entity_poly.entity_id
_entity_poly.type
_entity_poly.pdbx_seq_one_letter_code
_entity_poly.pdbx_strand_id
1 'polypeptide(L)'
;MKLLPLFFIITFGASGYTQTDLPIGKWFYQSFDGTFELDISPQKLIYKSNGKVAPSSILKYSKNHNKLNIAVKLDYMDLYVIWHIRWLDKEAFSFSTGESFTTRDEALKACDNFDPTFQKVKADGTKKTSKKYSGLICNSEKRYAQLKQLPALPKISERNMVAYLKHKIAYLKEKKKKSLKINHIDLNYMTENYFIAQGYSPFQAKSVLVNGWIKYYQVFRVKRKYNIARKLEKELKE
;
A
#
# COMPACT_ATOMS: atom_id res chain seq x y z
N MET A 1 -16.83 -10.40 31.22
CA MET A 1 -15.86 -9.82 30.27
C MET A 1 -16.35 -8.47 29.80
N LYS A 2 -15.73 -7.38 30.25
CA LYS A 2 -16.10 -6.02 29.85
C LYS A 2 -15.56 -5.77 28.42
N LEU A 3 -16.45 -5.63 27.46
CA LEU A 3 -16.15 -5.11 26.12
C LEU A 3 -15.72 -3.64 26.28
N LEU A 4 -14.44 -3.36 26.11
CA LEU A 4 -13.96 -1.99 25.91
C LEU A 4 -14.44 -1.55 24.53
N PRO A 5 -15.26 -0.49 24.41
CA PRO A 5 -15.57 0.06 23.11
C PRO A 5 -14.38 0.94 22.72
N LEU A 6 -13.40 0.36 22.03
CA LEU A 6 -12.48 1.16 21.23
C LEU A 6 -13.28 1.75 20.06
N PHE A 7 -14.01 2.83 20.35
CA PHE A 7 -14.44 3.79 19.33
C PHE A 7 -13.20 4.52 18.84
N PHE A 8 -12.37 3.84 18.04
CA PHE A 8 -11.61 4.55 17.03
C PHE A 8 -12.64 5.01 16.00
N ILE A 9 -13.12 6.24 16.16
CA ILE A 9 -13.66 6.99 15.03
C ILE A 9 -12.47 7.17 14.09
N ILE A 10 -12.25 6.18 13.21
CA ILE A 10 -11.45 6.36 12.01
C ILE A 10 -12.28 7.33 11.17
N THR A 11 -12.05 8.63 11.37
CA THR A 11 -12.56 9.64 10.46
C THR A 11 -12.10 9.26 9.07
N PHE A 12 -13.06 8.90 8.21
CA PHE A 12 -12.84 8.65 6.78
C PHE A 12 -12.42 9.97 6.12
N GLY A 13 -11.14 10.27 6.25
CA GLY A 13 -10.46 11.41 5.66
C GLY A 13 -9.38 10.91 4.72
N ALA A 14 -9.74 10.12 3.71
CA ALA A 14 -8.83 9.79 2.62
C ALA A 14 -8.63 10.99 1.66
N SER A 15 -8.36 12.15 2.25
CA SER A 15 -7.95 13.41 1.63
C SER A 15 -6.92 14.06 2.56
N GLY A 16 -5.63 13.90 2.22
CA GLY A 16 -4.61 14.88 2.61
C GLY A 16 -3.89 14.70 3.95
N TYR A 17 -3.42 13.50 4.30
CA TYR A 17 -2.26 13.47 5.20
C TYR A 17 -1.01 13.81 4.39
N THR A 18 -0.52 15.03 4.58
CA THR A 18 0.61 15.59 3.82
C THR A 18 1.81 15.72 4.73
N GLN A 19 2.53 14.63 4.93
CA GLN A 19 3.90 14.66 5.45
C GLN A 19 4.85 14.52 4.28
N THR A 20 5.95 15.28 4.28
CA THR A 20 6.89 15.28 3.14
C THR A 20 8.33 15.01 3.53
N ASP A 21 8.56 14.77 4.81
CA ASP A 21 9.84 14.33 5.30
C ASP A 21 10.04 12.84 5.02
N LEU A 22 11.31 12.44 4.98
CA LEU A 22 11.67 11.03 4.96
C LEU A 22 11.01 10.33 6.15
N PRO A 23 10.40 9.14 5.95
CA PRO A 23 9.85 8.34 7.04
C PRO A 23 10.98 7.68 7.83
N ILE A 24 11.75 8.47 8.58
CA ILE A 24 12.86 7.96 9.39
C ILE A 24 12.36 6.95 10.42
N GLY A 25 13.08 5.85 10.58
CA GLY A 25 12.78 4.77 11.52
C GLY A 25 12.44 3.44 10.83
N LYS A 26 11.89 2.52 11.62
CA LYS A 26 11.53 1.16 11.17
C LYS A 26 10.07 1.08 10.76
N TRP A 27 9.88 0.47 9.59
CA TRP A 27 8.58 0.30 8.95
C TRP A 27 8.39 -1.13 8.50
N PHE A 28 7.17 -1.62 8.65
CA PHE A 28 6.84 -3.01 8.44
C PHE A 28 5.74 -3.15 7.41
N TYR A 29 6.02 -3.96 6.39
CA TYR A 29 5.01 -4.48 5.48
C TYR A 29 4.85 -5.97 5.76
N GLN A 30 3.62 -6.44 5.88
CA GLN A 30 3.31 -7.86 6.04
C GLN A 30 2.53 -8.35 4.82
N SER A 31 3.06 -9.35 4.15
CA SER A 31 2.35 -10.11 3.13
C SER A 31 2.04 -11.53 3.62
N PHE A 32 1.40 -12.31 2.76
CA PHE A 32 1.19 -13.73 2.98
C PHE A 32 2.51 -14.54 2.91
N ASP A 33 3.51 -14.04 2.19
CA ASP A 33 4.82 -14.69 1.98
C ASP A 33 5.87 -14.30 3.05
N GLY A 34 5.51 -13.41 3.97
CA GLY A 34 6.40 -13.01 5.05
C GLY A 34 6.30 -11.54 5.43
N THR A 35 7.15 -11.16 6.37
CA THR A 35 7.32 -9.80 6.86
C THR A 35 8.51 -9.15 6.17
N PHE A 36 8.33 -7.90 5.80
CA PHE A 36 9.35 -7.05 5.23
C PHE A 36 9.58 -5.88 6.18
N GLU A 37 10.84 -5.63 6.50
CA GLU A 37 11.25 -4.49 7.30
C GLU A 37 11.96 -3.49 6.38
N LEU A 38 11.63 -2.22 6.55
CA LEU A 38 12.31 -1.08 5.96
C LEU A 38 12.85 -0.23 7.10
N ASP A 39 14.17 -0.18 7.23
CA ASP A 39 14.85 0.72 8.15
C ASP A 39 15.37 1.92 7.37
N ILE A 40 14.85 3.10 7.67
CA ILE A 40 15.11 4.32 6.91
C ILE A 40 15.82 5.32 7.81
N SER A 41 16.99 5.76 7.36
CA SER A 41 17.79 6.83 7.95
C SER A 41 18.02 7.93 6.90
N PRO A 42 18.58 9.10 7.25
CA PRO A 42 18.73 10.18 6.29
C PRO A 42 19.62 9.82 5.08
N GLN A 43 20.60 8.91 5.25
CA GLN A 43 21.55 8.53 4.21
C GLN A 43 21.37 7.10 3.68
N LYS A 44 20.66 6.24 4.41
CA LYS A 44 20.54 4.81 4.08
C LYS A 44 19.14 4.30 4.24
N LEU A 45 18.82 3.34 3.38
CA LEU A 45 17.64 2.51 3.45
C LEU A 45 18.08 1.05 3.50
N ILE A 46 17.53 0.28 4.43
CA ILE A 46 17.81 -1.15 4.55
C ILE A 46 16.49 -1.91 4.42
N TYR A 47 16.36 -2.68 3.35
CA TYR A 47 15.25 -3.62 3.18
C TYR A 47 15.65 -4.99 3.68
N LYS A 48 14.83 -5.58 4.57
CA LYS A 48 15.03 -6.94 5.08
C LYS A 48 13.82 -7.80 4.75
N SER A 49 14.07 -8.97 4.16
CA SER A 49 13.02 -9.93 3.78
C SER A 49 13.55 -11.35 3.90
N ASN A 50 12.91 -12.20 4.71
CA ASN A 50 13.24 -13.62 4.83
C ASN A 50 14.76 -13.88 5.00
N GLY A 51 15.42 -13.12 5.87
CA GLY A 51 16.87 -13.20 6.13
C GLY A 51 17.77 -12.51 5.11
N LYS A 52 17.24 -12.09 3.95
CA LYS A 52 17.99 -11.30 2.97
C LYS A 52 17.97 -9.83 3.35
N VAL A 53 19.14 -9.21 3.31
CA VAL A 53 19.34 -7.78 3.57
C VAL A 53 19.79 -7.11 2.27
N ALA A 54 19.06 -6.08 1.87
CA ALA A 54 19.33 -5.28 0.68
C ALA A 54 19.57 -3.82 1.13
N PRO A 55 20.82 -3.45 1.42
CA PRO A 55 21.17 -2.07 1.74
C PRO A 55 21.09 -1.21 0.49
N SER A 56 20.72 0.05 0.67
CA SER A 56 20.64 1.04 -0.40
C SER A 56 21.03 2.41 0.15
N SER A 57 21.90 3.10 -0.58
CA SER A 57 22.31 4.47 -0.24
C SER A 57 21.29 5.47 -0.80
N ILE A 58 20.77 6.36 0.05
CA ILE A 58 19.88 7.45 -0.37
C ILE A 58 20.75 8.53 -1.02
N LEU A 59 20.44 8.86 -2.27
CA LEU A 59 21.19 9.86 -3.04
C LEU A 59 20.52 11.23 -2.97
N LYS A 60 19.19 11.22 -3.05
CA LYS A 60 18.34 12.40 -3.06
C LYS A 60 16.93 11.97 -2.72
N TYR A 61 16.16 12.86 -2.10
CA TYR A 61 14.73 12.77 -2.12
C TYR A 61 14.15 14.09 -2.61
N SER A 62 13.01 14.02 -3.28
CA SER A 62 12.29 15.18 -3.77
C SER A 62 10.84 15.10 -3.30
N LYS A 63 10.28 16.27 -3.00
CA LYS A 63 8.86 16.43 -2.73
C LYS A 63 8.17 16.77 -4.04
N ASN A 64 7.21 15.96 -4.45
CA ASN A 64 6.35 16.26 -5.58
C ASN A 64 4.89 16.09 -5.14
N HIS A 65 4.21 17.21 -4.87
CA HIS A 65 2.88 17.24 -4.23
C HIS A 65 2.84 16.40 -2.94
N ASN A 66 1.80 15.58 -2.75
CA ASN A 66 1.60 14.69 -1.59
C ASN A 66 2.39 13.38 -1.71
N LYS A 67 3.49 13.39 -2.48
CA LYS A 67 4.36 12.24 -2.71
C LYS A 67 5.81 12.63 -2.47
N LEU A 68 6.56 11.64 -2.02
CA LEU A 68 7.98 11.72 -1.78
C LEU A 68 8.67 10.73 -2.72
N ASN A 69 9.54 11.21 -3.59
CA ASN A 69 10.39 10.36 -4.41
C ASN A 69 11.75 10.24 -3.72
N ILE A 70 12.31 9.04 -3.68
CA ILE A 70 13.63 8.78 -3.11
C ILE A 70 14.46 8.10 -4.18
N ALA A 71 15.50 8.78 -4.65
CA ALA A 71 16.53 8.15 -5.47
C ALA A 71 17.50 7.39 -4.57
N VAL A 72 17.64 6.10 -4.83
CA VAL A 72 18.55 5.23 -4.10
C VAL A 72 19.53 4.54 -5.05
N LYS A 73 20.76 4.34 -4.61
CA LYS A 73 21.68 3.35 -5.18
C LYS A 73 21.45 2.04 -4.45
N LEU A 74 21.17 0.96 -5.18
CA LEU A 74 21.15 -0.37 -4.60
C LEU A 74 22.60 -0.76 -4.32
N ASP A 75 23.00 -1.06 -3.09
CA ASP A 75 24.44 -1.30 -2.82
C ASP A 75 24.88 -2.70 -3.28
N TYR A 76 23.91 -3.58 -3.54
CA TYR A 76 24.11 -4.99 -3.95
C TYR A 76 24.02 -5.20 -5.47
N MET A 77 23.71 -4.14 -6.24
CA MET A 77 23.64 -4.15 -7.71
C MET A 77 24.08 -2.77 -8.19
N ASP A 78 24.85 -2.64 -9.26
CA ASP A 78 25.20 -1.32 -9.80
C ASP A 78 24.02 -0.69 -10.57
N LEU A 79 22.94 -0.41 -9.85
CA LEU A 79 21.68 0.13 -10.33
C LEU A 79 21.16 1.19 -9.36
N TYR A 80 20.48 2.16 -9.94
CA TYR A 80 19.80 3.23 -9.24
C TYR A 80 18.30 3.04 -9.41
N VAL A 81 17.51 3.33 -8.37
CA VAL A 81 16.05 3.13 -8.40
C VAL A 81 15.36 4.34 -7.77
N ILE A 82 14.20 4.71 -8.30
CA ILE A 82 13.31 5.67 -7.64
C ILE A 82 12.27 4.91 -6.82
N TRP A 83 12.18 5.24 -5.54
CA TRP A 83 11.13 4.76 -4.66
C TRP A 83 10.10 5.86 -4.48
N HIS A 84 8.83 5.53 -4.71
CA HIS A 84 7.73 6.45 -4.54
C HIS A 84 7.01 6.15 -3.24
N ILE A 85 6.98 7.14 -2.36
CA ILE A 85 6.28 7.10 -1.08
C ILE A 85 5.09 8.04 -1.17
N ARG A 86 3.95 7.55 -0.69
CA ARG A 86 2.75 8.36 -0.46
C ARG A 86 2.23 8.04 0.93
N TRP A 87 2.23 9.03 1.80
CA TRP A 87 1.65 8.89 3.12
C TRP A 87 0.14 8.63 3.03
N LEU A 88 -0.33 7.72 3.86
CA LEU A 88 -1.74 7.35 3.96
C LEU A 88 -2.33 7.93 5.25
N ASP A 89 -1.53 7.90 6.32
CA ASP A 89 -1.75 8.60 7.59
C ASP A 89 -0.40 8.73 8.36
N LYS A 90 -0.43 9.18 9.61
CA LYS A 90 0.75 9.38 10.48
C LYS A 90 1.57 8.12 10.79
N GLU A 91 0.97 6.94 10.66
CA GLU A 91 1.55 5.64 11.03
C GLU A 91 1.52 4.65 9.86
N ALA A 92 1.17 5.10 8.66
CA ALA A 92 1.18 4.27 7.46
C ALA A 92 1.50 5.08 6.19
N PHE A 93 2.35 4.51 5.35
CA PHE A 93 2.57 4.99 3.98
C PHE A 93 2.50 3.83 3.00
N SER A 94 2.20 4.16 1.74
CA SER A 94 2.41 3.23 0.64
C SER A 94 3.75 3.49 -0.03
N PHE A 95 4.46 2.43 -0.37
CA PHE A 95 5.65 2.53 -1.22
C PHE A 95 5.53 1.68 -2.47
N SER A 96 6.12 2.17 -3.55
CA SER A 96 6.31 1.41 -4.79
C SER A 96 7.68 1.70 -5.38
N THR A 97 8.34 0.67 -5.86
CA THR A 97 9.54 0.82 -6.69
C THR A 97 9.14 1.31 -8.07
N GLY A 98 9.68 2.43 -8.50
CA GLY A 98 9.50 2.98 -9.82
C GLY A 98 10.59 2.55 -10.79
N GLU A 99 11.09 3.52 -11.53
CA GLU A 99 12.06 3.32 -12.58
C GLU A 99 13.44 2.94 -12.04
N SER A 100 14.21 2.26 -12.89
CA SER A 100 15.60 1.90 -12.60
C SER A 100 16.52 2.51 -13.65
N PHE A 101 17.74 2.87 -13.24
CA PHE A 101 18.72 3.56 -14.06
C PHE A 101 20.09 2.93 -13.88
N THR A 102 20.93 3.02 -14.90
CA THR A 102 22.32 2.57 -14.86
C THR A 102 23.27 3.68 -14.43
N THR A 103 22.85 4.95 -14.52
CA THR A 103 23.67 6.10 -14.11
C THR A 103 23.05 6.88 -12.95
N ARG A 104 23.94 7.49 -12.13
CA ARG A 104 23.54 8.36 -11.02
C ARG A 104 22.76 9.57 -11.52
N ASP A 105 23.22 10.20 -12.59
CA ASP A 105 22.65 11.47 -13.07
C ASP A 105 21.23 11.29 -13.63
N GLU A 106 20.96 10.19 -14.32
CA GLU A 106 19.60 9.87 -14.77
C GLU A 106 18.65 9.69 -13.58
N ALA A 107 19.08 8.95 -12.55
CA ALA A 107 18.27 8.77 -11.34
C ALA A 107 18.02 10.09 -10.60
N LEU A 108 19.03 10.96 -10.48
CA LEU A 108 18.85 12.26 -9.84
C LEU A 108 17.88 13.15 -10.63
N LYS A 109 17.96 13.17 -11.97
CA LYS A 109 17.02 13.90 -12.83
C LYS A 109 15.59 13.35 -12.74
N ALA A 110 15.44 12.03 -12.73
CA ALA A 110 14.14 11.36 -12.61
C ALA A 110 13.51 11.54 -11.23
N CYS A 111 14.32 11.69 -10.17
CA CYS A 111 13.83 11.95 -8.82
C CYS A 111 12.96 13.22 -8.77
N ASP A 112 13.37 14.28 -9.46
CA ASP A 112 12.67 15.55 -9.50
C ASP A 112 11.42 15.51 -10.39
N ASN A 113 11.50 14.78 -11.50
CA ASN A 113 10.49 14.75 -12.57
C ASN A 113 9.72 13.43 -12.58
N PHE A 114 8.75 13.27 -11.67
CA PHE A 114 7.92 12.08 -11.60
C PHE A 114 7.14 11.82 -12.91
N ASP A 115 7.48 10.73 -13.61
CA ASP A 115 6.67 10.18 -14.69
C ASP A 115 5.81 9.01 -14.16
N PRO A 116 4.48 9.03 -14.35
CA PRO A 116 3.61 7.92 -13.98
C PRO A 116 3.85 6.64 -14.80
N THR A 117 4.55 6.71 -15.93
CA THR A 117 4.95 5.54 -16.72
C THR A 117 6.25 4.97 -16.18
N PHE A 118 6.28 3.65 -15.98
CA PHE A 118 7.42 2.97 -15.38
C PHE A 118 8.16 2.10 -16.36
N GLN A 119 9.47 2.34 -16.46
CA GLN A 119 10.40 1.45 -17.13
C GLN A 119 11.34 0.80 -16.10
N LYS A 120 11.28 -0.53 -16.00
CA LYS A 120 12.30 -1.30 -15.27
C LYS A 120 13.47 -1.55 -16.21
N VAL A 121 14.66 -1.16 -15.79
CA VAL A 121 15.92 -1.49 -16.46
C VAL A 121 16.56 -2.66 -15.71
N LYS A 122 16.91 -3.72 -16.43
CA LYS A 122 17.66 -4.85 -15.87
C LYS A 122 19.16 -4.52 -15.80
N ALA A 123 19.91 -5.34 -15.07
CA ALA A 123 21.37 -5.23 -14.99
C ALA A 123 22.06 -5.34 -16.36
N ASP A 124 21.45 -6.05 -17.32
CA ASP A 124 21.93 -6.17 -18.71
C ASP A 124 21.55 -4.95 -19.60
N GLY A 125 20.94 -3.90 -19.02
CA GLY A 125 20.49 -2.70 -19.72
C GLY A 125 19.14 -2.82 -20.43
N THR A 126 18.52 -4.01 -20.46
CA THR A 126 17.22 -4.20 -21.13
C THR A 126 16.08 -3.49 -20.40
N LYS A 127 15.22 -2.79 -21.15
CA LYS A 127 14.07 -2.05 -20.62
C LYS A 127 12.78 -2.87 -20.71
N LYS A 128 11.97 -2.88 -19.65
CA LYS A 128 10.64 -3.50 -19.61
C LYS A 128 9.64 -2.54 -19.00
N THR A 129 8.59 -2.19 -19.76
CA THR A 129 7.47 -1.42 -19.25
C THR A 129 6.65 -2.26 -18.27
N SER A 130 6.46 -1.79 -17.05
CA SER A 130 5.63 -2.45 -16.04
C SER A 130 4.41 -1.60 -15.74
N LYS A 131 3.21 -2.10 -16.07
CA LYS A 131 1.95 -1.39 -15.80
C LYS A 131 1.48 -1.47 -14.34
N LYS A 132 2.19 -2.15 -13.44
CA LYS A 132 1.72 -2.39 -12.07
C LYS A 132 2.54 -1.64 -11.03
N TYR A 133 1.96 -0.54 -10.55
CA TYR A 133 2.19 -0.02 -9.20
C TYR A 133 1.50 -0.98 -8.22
N SER A 134 2.19 -2.02 -7.75
CA SER A 134 1.76 -2.74 -6.55
C SER A 134 2.34 -2.02 -5.35
N GLY A 135 1.66 -0.96 -4.89
CA GLY A 135 2.11 -0.30 -3.68
C GLY A 135 1.90 -1.19 -2.46
N LEU A 136 2.96 -1.35 -1.68
CA LEU A 136 2.95 -2.06 -0.41
C LEU A 136 2.64 -1.07 0.71
N ILE A 137 1.85 -1.46 1.70
CA ILE A 137 1.47 -0.61 2.82
C ILE A 137 2.41 -0.89 3.98
N CYS A 138 3.27 0.08 4.26
CA CYS A 138 4.18 0.05 5.38
C CYS A 138 3.53 0.71 6.58
N ASN A 139 3.59 0.04 7.72
CA ASN A 139 3.12 0.52 9.00
C ASN A 139 4.31 0.88 9.88
N SER A 140 4.18 1.90 10.72
CA SER A 140 5.19 2.21 11.74
C SER A 140 5.39 1.00 12.66
N GLU A 141 6.56 0.87 13.29
CA GLU A 141 6.84 -0.18 14.29
C GLU A 141 5.74 -0.28 15.36
N LYS A 142 5.32 0.87 15.88
CA LYS A 142 4.24 0.97 16.88
C LYS A 142 2.93 0.40 16.35
N ARG A 143 2.48 0.85 15.17
CA ARG A 143 1.23 0.37 14.58
C ARG A 143 1.32 -1.11 14.24
N TYR A 144 2.44 -1.56 13.68
CA TYR A 144 2.68 -2.97 13.39
C TYR A 144 2.57 -3.85 14.64
N ALA A 145 3.20 -3.44 15.75
CA ALA A 145 3.10 -4.15 17.04
C ALA A 145 1.65 -4.26 17.53
N GLN A 146 0.87 -3.18 17.43
CA GLN A 146 -0.56 -3.19 17.77
C GLN A 146 -1.36 -4.13 16.87
N LEU A 147 -1.14 -4.08 15.55
CA LEU A 147 -1.85 -4.92 14.58
C LEU A 147 -1.53 -6.41 14.71
N LYS A 148 -0.35 -6.78 15.21
CA LYS A 148 0.01 -8.17 15.51
C LYS A 148 -0.72 -8.74 16.72
N GLN A 149 -1.13 -7.88 17.67
CA GLN A 149 -1.86 -8.32 18.86
C GLN A 149 -3.34 -8.58 18.58
N LEU A 150 -3.86 -8.08 17.46
CA LEU A 150 -5.23 -8.35 17.05
C LEU A 150 -5.41 -9.82 16.65
N PRO A 151 -6.58 -10.42 16.93
CA PRO A 151 -6.88 -11.78 16.49
C PRO A 151 -6.81 -11.90 14.97
N ALA A 152 -6.43 -13.09 14.51
CA ALA A 152 -6.46 -13.44 13.09
C ALA A 152 -7.87 -13.29 12.52
N LEU A 153 -7.98 -12.99 11.22
CA LEU A 153 -9.28 -12.91 10.58
C LEU A 153 -9.96 -14.29 10.59
N PRO A 154 -11.24 -14.36 11.00
CA PRO A 154 -11.99 -15.59 10.86
C PRO A 154 -12.21 -15.89 9.37
N LYS A 155 -12.55 -17.16 9.08
CA LYS A 155 -13.07 -17.52 7.76
C LYS A 155 -14.26 -16.62 7.44
N ILE A 156 -14.22 -15.96 6.28
CA ILE A 156 -15.29 -15.04 5.89
C ILE A 156 -16.56 -15.81 5.57
N SER A 157 -17.68 -15.41 6.17
CA SER A 157 -19.02 -15.90 5.83
C SER A 157 -19.59 -15.11 4.64
N GLU A 158 -20.68 -15.61 4.04
CA GLU A 158 -21.42 -14.84 3.03
C GLU A 158 -21.87 -13.48 3.58
N ARG A 159 -22.40 -13.45 4.82
CA ARG A 159 -22.84 -12.21 5.48
C ARG A 159 -21.69 -11.21 5.60
N ASN A 160 -20.50 -11.67 5.98
CA ASN A 160 -19.32 -10.82 6.12
C ASN A 160 -18.84 -10.32 4.75
N MET A 161 -18.90 -11.15 3.70
CA MET A 161 -18.58 -10.74 2.34
C MET A 161 -19.55 -9.65 1.84
N VAL A 162 -20.84 -9.82 2.08
CA VAL A 162 -21.87 -8.81 1.76
C VAL A 162 -21.63 -7.51 2.53
N ALA A 163 -21.24 -7.59 3.81
CA ALA A 163 -20.93 -6.43 4.64
C ALA A 163 -19.70 -5.68 4.13
N TYR A 164 -18.60 -6.39 3.85
CA TYR A 164 -17.41 -5.82 3.23
C TYR A 164 -17.73 -5.11 1.90
N LEU A 165 -18.54 -5.73 1.03
CA LEU A 165 -18.93 -5.10 -0.23
C LEU A 165 -19.80 -3.87 -0.03
N LYS A 166 -20.70 -3.86 0.95
CA LYS A 166 -21.45 -2.65 1.30
C LYS A 166 -20.49 -1.53 1.74
N HIS A 167 -19.52 -1.84 2.57
CA HIS A 167 -18.50 -0.89 3.03
C HIS A 167 -17.69 -0.32 1.86
N LYS A 168 -17.19 -1.21 0.99
CA LYS A 168 -16.47 -0.83 -0.23
C LYS A 168 -17.30 0.06 -1.16
N ILE A 169 -18.57 -0.26 -1.39
CA ILE A 169 -19.47 0.59 -2.19
C ILE A 169 -19.64 1.97 -1.56
N ALA A 170 -19.81 2.05 -0.24
CA ALA A 170 -19.95 3.32 0.46
C ALA A 170 -18.69 4.19 0.29
N TYR A 171 -17.51 3.59 0.49
CA TYR A 171 -16.22 4.24 0.25
C TYR A 171 -16.07 4.76 -1.19
N LEU A 172 -16.40 3.93 -2.19
CA LEU A 172 -16.32 4.33 -3.60
C LEU A 172 -17.31 5.46 -3.93
N LYS A 173 -18.53 5.42 -3.40
CA LYS A 173 -19.50 6.50 -3.57
C LYS A 173 -18.99 7.81 -2.95
N GLU A 174 -18.36 7.75 -1.78
CA GLU A 174 -17.76 8.92 -1.14
C GLU A 174 -16.62 9.50 -1.99
N LYS A 175 -15.72 8.66 -2.50
CA LYS A 175 -14.66 9.07 -3.42
C LYS A 175 -15.21 9.73 -4.68
N LYS A 176 -16.27 9.15 -5.27
CA LYS A 176 -16.97 9.73 -6.42
C LYS A 176 -17.58 11.09 -6.12
N LYS A 177 -18.24 11.25 -4.98
CA LYS A 177 -18.79 12.56 -4.55
C LYS A 177 -17.70 13.62 -4.41
N LYS A 178 -16.50 13.23 -4.01
CA LYS A 178 -15.33 14.11 -3.87
C LYS A 178 -14.51 14.25 -5.17
N SER A 179 -14.96 13.68 -6.28
CA SER A 179 -14.24 13.65 -7.57
C SER A 179 -12.80 13.11 -7.44
N LEU A 180 -12.57 12.17 -6.52
CA LEU A 180 -11.25 11.60 -6.25
C LEU A 180 -11.05 10.31 -7.03
N LYS A 181 -9.98 10.25 -7.82
CA LYS A 181 -9.54 8.99 -8.46
C LYS A 181 -9.14 7.95 -7.41
N ILE A 182 -9.23 6.69 -7.78
CA ILE A 182 -8.79 5.56 -6.94
C ILE A 182 -7.75 4.70 -7.64
N ASN A 183 -6.85 4.12 -6.85
CA ASN A 183 -5.93 3.10 -7.32
C ASN A 183 -5.97 1.85 -6.42
N HIS A 184 -5.15 0.86 -6.75
CA HIS A 184 -5.09 -0.41 -5.99
C HIS A 184 -4.62 -0.23 -4.55
N ILE A 185 -3.76 0.75 -4.28
CA ILE A 185 -3.26 1.04 -2.93
C ILE A 185 -4.40 1.57 -2.06
N ASP A 186 -5.22 2.48 -2.60
CA ASP A 186 -6.37 3.03 -1.89
C ASP A 186 -7.37 1.93 -1.50
N LEU A 187 -7.57 0.96 -2.38
CA LEU A 187 -8.44 -0.19 -2.12
C LEU A 187 -7.84 -1.16 -1.09
N ASN A 188 -6.54 -1.42 -1.15
CA ASN A 188 -5.85 -2.25 -0.16
C ASN A 188 -5.92 -1.60 1.22
N TYR A 189 -5.61 -0.31 1.31
CA TYR A 189 -5.61 0.42 2.57
C TYR A 189 -7.01 0.54 3.18
N MET A 190 -8.05 0.79 2.36
CA MET A 190 -9.45 0.69 2.81
C MET A 190 -9.78 -0.71 3.35
N THR A 191 -9.30 -1.75 2.68
CA THR A 191 -9.53 -3.14 3.12
C THR A 191 -8.87 -3.41 4.47
N GLU A 192 -7.62 -2.99 4.68
CA GLU A 192 -6.93 -3.14 5.96
C GLU A 192 -7.71 -2.40 7.06
N ASN A 193 -8.07 -1.14 6.83
CA ASN A 193 -8.82 -0.34 7.80
C ASN A 193 -10.20 -0.93 8.13
N TYR A 194 -10.88 -1.55 7.16
CA TYR A 194 -12.13 -2.25 7.42
C TYR A 194 -11.94 -3.37 8.46
N PHE A 195 -10.93 -4.23 8.29
CA PHE A 195 -10.71 -5.34 9.22
C PHE A 195 -10.16 -4.89 10.58
N ILE A 196 -9.30 -3.87 10.60
CA ILE A 196 -8.82 -3.23 11.83
C ILE A 196 -10.02 -2.71 12.64
N ALA A 197 -10.96 -2.02 11.98
CA ALA A 197 -12.17 -1.50 12.63
C ALA A 197 -13.13 -2.62 13.13
N GLN A 198 -12.98 -3.84 12.62
CA GLN A 198 -13.68 -5.02 13.15
C GLN A 198 -12.89 -5.75 14.25
N GLY A 199 -11.73 -5.22 14.66
CA GLY A 199 -10.88 -5.79 15.69
C GLY A 199 -10.00 -6.96 15.20
N TYR A 200 -9.75 -7.07 13.90
CA TYR A 200 -8.94 -8.16 13.32
C TYR A 200 -7.63 -7.67 12.70
N SER A 201 -6.62 -8.53 12.75
CA SER A 201 -5.30 -8.26 12.17
C SER A 201 -5.34 -8.24 10.64
N PRO A 202 -5.04 -7.12 9.95
CA PRO A 202 -5.27 -6.98 8.50
C PRO A 202 -4.37 -7.87 7.62
N PHE A 203 -3.36 -8.51 8.18
CA PHE A 203 -2.31 -9.22 7.44
C PHE A 203 -2.80 -10.40 6.61
N GLN A 204 -3.94 -11.00 6.97
CA GLN A 204 -4.57 -12.09 6.24
C GLN A 204 -5.78 -11.64 5.41
N ALA A 205 -6.13 -10.35 5.42
CA ALA A 205 -7.32 -9.79 4.78
C ALA A 205 -7.47 -10.19 3.32
N LYS A 206 -6.39 -10.09 2.54
CA LYS A 206 -6.41 -10.43 1.12
C LYS A 206 -6.71 -11.91 0.87
N SER A 207 -6.04 -12.80 1.60
CA SER A 207 -6.25 -14.25 1.48
C SER A 207 -7.67 -14.65 1.87
N VAL A 208 -8.15 -14.12 3.00
CA VAL A 208 -9.51 -14.35 3.49
C VAL A 208 -10.55 -13.88 2.49
N LEU A 209 -10.38 -12.70 1.90
CA LEU A 209 -11.27 -12.18 0.87
C LEU A 209 -11.25 -13.02 -0.41
N VAL A 210 -10.07 -13.46 -0.88
CA VAL A 210 -9.95 -14.33 -2.06
C VAL A 210 -10.68 -15.65 -1.83
N ASN A 211 -10.49 -16.28 -0.66
CA ASN A 211 -11.19 -17.51 -0.29
C ASN A 211 -12.72 -17.29 -0.23
N GLY A 212 -13.14 -16.15 0.30
CA GLY A 212 -14.54 -15.74 0.28
C GLY A 212 -15.09 -15.57 -1.13
N TRP A 213 -14.30 -15.01 -2.05
CA TRP A 213 -14.70 -14.86 -3.45
C TRP A 213 -14.89 -16.20 -4.12
N ILE A 214 -13.92 -17.10 -4.00
CA ILE A 214 -14.00 -18.45 -4.57
C ILE A 214 -15.29 -19.15 -4.11
N LYS A 215 -15.64 -19.00 -2.83
CA LYS A 215 -16.80 -19.68 -2.24
C LYS A 215 -18.15 -19.02 -2.57
N TYR A 216 -18.23 -17.69 -2.55
CA TYR A 216 -19.50 -16.97 -2.55
C TYR A 216 -19.77 -16.13 -3.80
N TYR A 217 -18.86 -16.09 -4.79
CA TYR A 217 -19.03 -15.25 -5.97
C TYR A 217 -20.31 -15.55 -6.76
N GLN A 218 -20.74 -16.83 -6.81
CA GLN A 218 -21.96 -17.22 -7.51
C GLN A 218 -23.24 -16.90 -6.73
N VAL A 219 -23.14 -16.55 -5.44
CA VAL A 219 -24.31 -16.17 -4.65
C VAL A 219 -24.87 -14.84 -5.14
N PHE A 220 -26.15 -14.82 -5.54
CA PHE A 220 -26.79 -13.67 -6.18
C PHE A 220 -26.56 -12.34 -5.44
N ARG A 221 -26.71 -12.33 -4.11
CA ARG A 221 -26.54 -11.12 -3.28
C ARG A 221 -25.10 -10.59 -3.30
N VAL A 222 -24.11 -11.49 -3.28
CA VAL A 222 -22.69 -11.15 -3.35
C VAL A 222 -22.35 -10.65 -4.76
N LYS A 223 -22.74 -11.40 -5.80
CA LYS A 223 -22.53 -11.04 -7.21
C LYS A 223 -23.11 -9.66 -7.54
N ARG A 224 -24.34 -9.38 -7.11
CA ARG A 224 -25.00 -8.08 -7.33
C ARG A 224 -24.19 -6.93 -6.73
N LYS A 225 -23.70 -7.06 -5.49
CA LYS A 225 -22.90 -6.01 -4.85
C LYS A 225 -21.51 -5.88 -5.46
N TYR A 226 -20.89 -6.99 -5.82
CA TYR A 226 -19.63 -6.98 -6.54
C TYR A 226 -19.73 -6.17 -7.82
N ASN A 227 -20.76 -6.41 -8.64
CA ASN A 227 -20.96 -5.70 -9.90
C ASN A 227 -21.13 -4.19 -9.69
N ILE A 228 -21.87 -3.77 -8.65
CA ILE A 228 -22.00 -2.36 -8.28
C ILE A 228 -20.64 -1.76 -7.91
N ALA A 229 -19.89 -2.43 -7.03
CA ALA A 229 -18.56 -1.99 -6.62
C ALA A 229 -17.62 -1.89 -7.83
N ARG A 230 -17.65 -2.88 -8.73
CA ARG A 230 -16.78 -2.94 -9.91
C ARG A 230 -17.09 -1.84 -10.91
N LYS A 231 -18.38 -1.52 -11.12
CA LYS A 231 -18.80 -0.39 -11.95
C LYS A 231 -18.27 0.92 -11.39
N LEU A 232 -18.47 1.17 -10.10
CA LEU A 232 -17.96 2.38 -9.42
C LEU A 232 -16.43 2.46 -9.46
N GLU A 233 -15.72 1.33 -9.31
CA GLU A 233 -14.27 1.31 -9.43
C GLU A 233 -13.78 1.73 -10.82
N LYS A 234 -14.46 1.27 -11.89
CA LYS A 234 -14.10 1.61 -13.26
C LYS A 234 -14.26 3.11 -13.51
N GLU A 235 -15.41 3.65 -13.11
CA GLU A 235 -15.73 5.08 -13.21
C GLU A 235 -14.75 5.99 -12.44
N LEU A 236 -14.04 5.47 -11.42
CA LEU A 236 -13.08 6.24 -10.62
C LEU A 236 -11.62 6.02 -11.02
N LYS A 237 -11.36 5.09 -11.94
CA LYS A 237 -10.02 4.83 -12.50
C LYS A 237 -9.79 5.59 -13.81
N GLU A 238 -10.88 5.86 -14.54
CA GLU A 238 -10.94 6.76 -15.71
C GLU A 238 -10.73 8.22 -15.25
#